data_AF-A0A8G2J4R7-F1
#
_entry.id   AF-A0A8G2J4R7-F1
#
_cell.length_a   1.000
_cell.length_b   1.000
_cell.length_c   1.000
_cell.angle_alpha   90.00
_cell.angle_beta   90.00
_cell.angle_gamma   90.00
#
_symmetry.space_group_name_H-M   'P 1'
#
loop_
_entity.id
_entity.type
_entity.pdbx_description
1 polymer ?
#
loop_
_entity_poly.entity_id
_entity_poly.type
_entity_poly.pdbx_seq_one_letter_code
_entity_poly.pdbx_strand_id
1 'polypeptide(L)' 'MPDDEKILIESITSPHHTERVNKAKYMAMRHALLAALPEGAPGLTVAEANIAILPHLSEIEFPGCARA' A
#
# COMPACT_ATOMS: atom_id res chain seq x y z
N MET A 1 18.31 12.14 5.91
CA MET A 1 18.36 10.69 6.19
C MET A 1 16.89 10.27 6.36
N PRO A 2 16.31 9.45 5.47
CA PRO A 2 14.88 9.15 5.50
C PRO A 2 14.63 8.06 6.55
N ASP A 3 14.93 8.37 7.81
CA ASP A 3 14.81 7.44 8.92
C ASP A 3 13.38 7.52 9.48
N ASP A 4 12.68 6.40 9.33
CA ASP A 4 12.02 5.76 10.47
C ASP A 4 10.83 6.47 11.14
N GLU A 5 10.11 7.38 10.48
CA GLU A 5 8.79 7.78 10.98
C GLU A 5 7.82 6.60 10.81
N LYS A 6 7.83 5.70 11.79
CA LYS A 6 6.98 4.50 11.84
C LYS A 6 5.69 4.83 12.55
N ILE A 7 4.56 4.56 11.90
CA ILE A 7 3.23 4.66 12.48
C ILE A 7 2.76 3.29 12.96
N LEU A 8 1.97 3.28 14.03
CA LEU A 8 1.22 2.12 14.44
C LEU A 8 -0.02 2.02 13.57
N ILE A 9 -0.19 0.89 12.89
CA ILE A 9 -1.40 0.56 12.14
C ILE A 9 -2.04 -0.67 12.78
N GLU A 10 -3.36 -0.68 12.85
CA GLU A 10 -4.13 -1.86 13.25
C GLU A 10 -4.61 -2.59 11.99
N SER A 11 -4.42 -3.91 11.96
CA SER A 11 -4.87 -4.74 10.86
C SER A 11 -6.39 -4.92 10.92
N ILE A 12 -7.08 -4.50 9.85
CA ILE A 12 -8.52 -4.72 9.68
C ILE A 12 -8.89 -6.21 9.64
N THR A 13 -8.02 -7.08 9.16
CA THR A 13 -8.29 -8.54 9.05
C THR A 13 -7.98 -9.30 10.34
N SER A 14 -7.29 -8.67 11.29
CA SER A 14 -6.85 -9.31 12.52
C SER A 14 -7.02 -8.30 13.66
N PRO A 15 -8.22 -8.24 14.27
CA PRO A 15 -8.47 -7.32 15.37
C PRO A 15 -7.45 -7.56 16.49
N HIS A 16 -6.97 -6.46 17.11
CA HIS A 16 -5.88 -6.43 18.09
C HIS A 16 -4.46 -6.68 17.54
N HIS A 17 -4.28 -6.84 16.23
CA HIS A 17 -2.95 -6.90 15.62
C HIS A 17 -2.50 -5.50 15.21
N THR A 18 -1.58 -4.92 15.97
CA THR A 18 -0.95 -3.64 15.63
C THR A 18 0.48 -3.83 15.16
N GLU A 19 0.83 -3.24 14.02
CA GLU A 19 2.19 -3.27 13.47
C GLU A 19 2.77 -1.87 13.31
N ARG A 20 4.09 -1.77 13.46
CA ARG A 20 4.84 -0.53 13.23
C ARG A 20 5.39 -0.54 11.81
N VAL A 21 4.76 0.24 10.93
CA VAL A 21 5.17 0.35 9.52
C VAL A 21 5.74 1.72 9.22
N ASN A 22 6.62 1.80 8.23
CA ASN A 22 7.11 3.09 7.74
C ASN A 22 5.93 3.90 7.17
N LYS A 23 5.73 5.12 7.69
CA LYS A 23 4.63 6.00 7.32
C LYS A 23 4.64 6.37 5.85
N ALA A 24 5.81 6.69 5.29
CA ALA A 24 5.94 7.09 3.90
C ALA A 24 5.56 5.94 2.95
N LYS A 25 6.07 4.73 3.21
CA LYS A 25 5.68 3.52 2.48
C LYS A 25 4.19 3.21 2.60
N TYR A 26 3.63 3.32 3.81
CA TYR A 26 2.20 3.07 4.03
C TYR A 26 1.32 4.06 3.27
N MET A 27 1.64 5.35 3.33
CA MET A 27 0.89 6.39 2.62
C MET A 27 1.01 6.24 1.11
N ALA A 28 2.20 5.92 0.59
CA ALA A 28 2.39 5.64 -0.84
C ALA A 28 1.55 4.43 -1.30
N MET A 29 1.58 3.33 -0.55
CA MET A 29 0.76 2.14 -0.83
C MET A 29 -0.74 2.44 -0.78
N ARG A 30 -1.19 3.19 0.24
CA ARG A 30 -2.59 3.59 0.39
C ARG A 30 -3.06 4.47 -0.76
N HIS A 31 -2.25 5.44 -1.21
CA HIS A 31 -2.59 6.28 -2.35
C HIS A 31 -2.65 5.48 -3.65
N ALA A 32 -1.69 4.59 -3.90
CA ALA A 32 -1.71 3.72 -5.06
C ALA A 32 -2.94 2.80 -5.07
N LEU A 33 -3.28 2.21 -3.93
CA LEU A 33 -4.45 1.34 -3.79
C LEU A 33 -5.75 2.11 -4.02
N LEU A 34 -5.90 3.29 -3.41
CA LEU A 34 -7.09 4.12 -3.61
C LEU A 34 -7.25 4.58 -5.07
N ALA A 35 -6.15 4.85 -5.78
CA ALA A 35 -6.18 5.19 -7.19
C ALA A 35 -6.54 3.99 -8.08
N ALA A 36 -6.17 2.77 -7.67
CA ALA A 36 -6.47 1.54 -8.39
C ALA A 36 -7.91 1.04 -8.17
N LEU A 37 -8.58 1.41 -7.08
CA LEU A 37 -9.90 0.88 -6.73
C LEU A 37 -11.00 1.37 -7.68
N PRO A 38 -11.89 0.48 -8.17
CA PRO A 38 -13.04 0.86 -8.98
C PRO A 38 -14.10 1.57 -8.14
N GLU A 39 -14.84 2.50 -8.76
CA GLU A 39 -15.89 3.30 -8.10
C GLU A 39 -17.13 2.47 -7.70
N GLY A 40 -17.29 1.26 -8.23
CA GLY A 40 -18.46 0.41 -8.00
C GLY A 40 -18.10 -1.07 -7.80
N ALA A 41 -19.03 -1.82 -7.23
CA ALA A 41 -18.90 -3.27 -7.10
C ALA A 41 -19.06 -3.98 -8.47
N PRO A 42 -18.43 -5.16 -8.68
CA PRO A 42 -17.52 -5.84 -7.76
C PRO A 42 -16.17 -5.14 -7.66
N GLY A 43 -15.62 -5.04 -6.44
CA GLY A 43 -14.28 -4.51 -6.22
C GLY A 43 -13.19 -5.39 -6.83
N LEU A 44 -11.93 -4.94 -6.73
CA LEU A 44 -10.78 -5.73 -7.18
C LEU A 44 -10.44 -6.85 -6.19
N THR A 45 -10.00 -7.99 -6.71
CA THR A 45 -9.32 -8.98 -5.88
C THR A 45 -7.95 -8.46 -5.44
N VAL A 46 -7.39 -9.02 -4.36
CA VAL A 46 -6.05 -8.64 -3.88
C VAL A 46 -4.98 -8.84 -4.96
N ALA A 47 -5.12 -9.86 -5.81
CA ALA A 47 -4.20 -10.12 -6.91
C ALA A 47 -4.26 -9.04 -7.99
N GLU A 48 -5.46 -8.63 -8.39
CA GLU A 48 -5.64 -7.56 -9.39
C GLU A 48 -5.23 -6.20 -8.82
N ALA A 49 -5.56 -5.92 -7.56
CA ALA A 49 -5.11 -4.71 -6.87
C ALA A 49 -3.58 -4.64 -6.84
N ASN A 50 -2.89 -5.73 -6.50
CA ASN A 50 -1.42 -5.79 -6.50
C ASN A 50 -0.81 -5.48 -7.88
N ILE A 51 -1.47 -5.83 -8.99
CA ILE A 51 -1.02 -5.47 -10.34
C ILE A 51 -1.34 -4.02 -10.66
N ALA A 52 -2.55 -3.55 -10.31
CA ALA A 52 -3.02 -2.21 -10.60
C ALA A 52 -2.28 -1.12 -9.83
N ILE A 53 -1.72 -1.42 -8.64
CA ILE A 53 -0.90 -0.48 -7.87
C ILE A 53 0.51 -0.26 -8.43
N LEU A 54 1.06 -1.21 -9.21
CA LEU A 54 2.43 -1.14 -9.76
C LEU A 54 2.73 0.17 -10.50
N PRO A 55 1.88 0.65 -11.44
CA PRO A 55 2.11 1.94 -12.12
C PRO A 55 1.97 3.16 -11.21
N HIS A 56 1.34 3.02 -10.05
CA HIS A 56 1.10 4.11 -9.09
C HIS A 56 2.08 4.10 -7.91
N LEU A 57 2.94 3.09 -7.82
CA LEU A 57 3.85 2.92 -6.71
C LEU A 57 5.07 3.83 -6.86
N SER A 58 5.35 4.64 -5.85
CA SER A 58 6.52 5.52 -5.84
C SER A 58 7.82 4.71 -5.88
N GLU A 59 8.60 4.85 -6.95
CA GLU A 59 9.92 4.22 -7.10
C GLU A 59 10.90 4.62 -5.97
N ILE A 60 10.69 5.79 -5.37
CA ILE A 60 11.48 6.30 -4.24
C ILE A 60 11.28 5.44 -2.98
N GLU A 61 10.04 5.04 -2.70
CA GLU A 61 9.69 4.29 -1.48
C GLU A 61 9.77 2.77 -1.70
N PHE A 62 9.59 2.33 -2.94
CA PHE A 62 9.58 0.94 -3.37
C PHE A 62 10.54 0.69 -4.55
N PRO A 63 11.86 0.81 -4.34
CA PRO A 63 12.84 0.56 -5.38
C PRO A 63 12.77 -0.92 -5.79
N GLY A 64 12.38 -1.17 -7.04
CA GLY A 64 12.32 -2.52 -7.64
C GLY A 64 10.95 -3.19 -7.66
N CYS A 65 9.88 -2.56 -7.17
CA CYS A 65 8.53 -3.13 -7.26
C CYS A 65 7.98 -3.11 -8.71
N ALA A 66 8.49 -2.20 -9.55
CA ALA A 66 8.13 -2.10 -10.98
C ALA A 66 8.91 -3.05 -11.91
N ARG A 67 9.65 -4.04 -11.39
CA ARG A 67 10.27 -5.08 -12.24
C ARG A 67 9.33 -6.27 -12.38
N ALA A 68 8.70 -6.29 -13.55
CA ALA A 68 7.99 -7.42 -14.16
C ALA A 68 8.83 -8.71 -14.19
#